data_AF-A0A1Y1W676-F1
#
_entry.id   AF-A0A1Y1W676-F1
#
_cell.length_a   1.000
_cell.length_b   1.000
_cell.length_c   1.000
_cell.angle_alpha   90.00
_cell.angle_beta   90.00
_cell.angle_gamma   90.00
#
_symmetry.space_group_name_H-M   'P 1'
#
loop_
_entity.id
_entity.type
_entity.pdbx_description
1 polymer ?
#
loop_
_entity_poly.entity_id
_entity_poly.type
_entity_poly.pdbx_seq_one_letter_code
_entity_poly.pdbx_strand_id
1 'polypeptide(L)'
;MTCPISDTNSSEPAPEGTILDILGEERVERIVERFYHYNLTDKNTKLFFQGINVERLQRMQTRFLIHLLGGKAINTRKMRAAHKRLLDLNDGHFDAVLNNLKKAVKDMGISRDLTQRIMAAAETTRDDVLGRTPLPKHQPVDDLDFV
;
A
#
# COMPACT_ATOMS: atom_id res chain seq x y z
N MET A 1 21.91 22.88 49.03
CA MET A 1 21.90 21.53 48.43
C MET A 1 21.24 21.65 47.08
N THR A 2 22.02 21.52 46.00
CA THR A 2 21.59 21.74 44.62
C THR A 2 21.50 20.42 43.85
N CYS A 3 20.37 20.25 43.17
CA CYS A 3 20.10 19.43 41.97
C CYS A 3 20.10 17.89 42.08
N PRO A 4 19.41 17.14 41.17
CA PRO A 4 18.83 17.60 39.90
C PRO A 4 17.38 17.19 39.59
N ILE A 5 16.85 17.93 38.62
CA ILE A 5 15.68 17.66 37.79
C ILE A 5 16.02 16.44 36.91
N SER A 6 15.12 15.46 36.81
CA SER A 6 15.23 14.40 35.79
C SER A 6 14.03 14.50 34.88
N ASP A 7 14.24 15.25 33.80
CA ASP A 7 13.41 15.20 32.61
C ASP A 7 13.64 13.86 31.92
N THR A 8 12.62 13.01 31.88
CA THR A 8 12.55 11.93 30.88
C THR A 8 11.14 11.89 30.31
N ASN A 9 10.79 12.88 29.50
CA ASN A 9 9.78 12.69 28.46
C ASN A 9 10.49 12.64 27.11
N SER A 10 11.15 11.50 26.84
CA SER A 10 11.68 11.17 25.52
C SER A 10 10.53 10.67 24.65
N SER A 11 9.61 11.56 24.28
CA SER A 11 8.79 11.35 23.09
C SER A 11 9.62 11.82 21.90
N GLU A 12 10.34 10.91 21.24
CA GLU A 12 10.92 11.20 19.94
C GLU A 12 9.79 11.75 19.04
N PRO A 13 9.97 12.92 18.41
CA PRO A 13 8.95 13.44 17.51
C PRO A 13 8.81 12.44 16.36
N ALA A 14 7.57 12.07 16.05
CA ALA A 14 7.28 11.32 14.83
C ALA A 14 7.94 12.07 13.65
N PRO A 15 8.63 11.37 12.73
CA PRO A 15 9.35 12.03 11.64
C PRO A 15 8.40 12.97 10.89
N GLU A 16 8.74 14.26 10.87
CA GLU A 16 7.98 15.29 10.16
C GLU A 16 7.95 14.95 8.67
N GLY A 17 6.79 14.50 8.17
CA GLY A 17 6.59 14.15 6.77
C GLY A 17 5.84 12.84 6.54
N THR A 18 5.24 12.73 5.37
CA THR A 18 4.57 11.51 4.89
C THR A 18 5.60 10.42 4.59
N ILE A 19 5.13 9.18 4.40
CA ILE A 19 6.02 8.09 3.97
C ILE A 19 6.61 8.40 2.58
N LEU A 20 5.83 9.06 1.73
CA LEU A 20 6.26 9.52 0.42
C LEU A 20 7.38 10.56 0.52
N ASP A 21 7.30 11.53 1.43
CA ASP A 21 8.34 12.57 1.59
C ASP A 21 9.71 11.96 1.93
N ILE A 22 9.72 10.83 2.64
CA ILE A 22 10.93 10.10 3.02
C ILE A 22 11.46 9.23 1.87
N LEU A 23 10.57 8.58 1.11
CA LEU A 23 10.96 7.65 0.03
C LEU A 23 11.27 8.36 -1.29
N GLY A 24 10.49 9.37 -1.65
CA GLY A 24 10.40 9.90 -3.01
C GLY A 24 9.69 8.95 -3.98
N GLU A 25 9.11 9.53 -5.04
CA GLU A 25 8.32 8.79 -6.04
C GLU A 25 9.13 7.70 -6.75
N GLU A 26 10.40 7.97 -7.09
CA GLU A 26 11.30 7.01 -7.76
C GLU A 26 11.51 5.74 -6.95
N ARG A 27 11.62 5.85 -5.61
CA ARG A 27 11.73 4.65 -4.75
C ARG A 27 10.40 3.90 -4.70
N VAL A 28 9.27 4.60 -4.68
CA VAL A 28 7.95 3.95 -4.73
C VAL A 28 7.79 3.16 -6.01
N GLU A 29 8.20 3.71 -7.16
CA GLU A 29 8.19 3.01 -8.45
C GLU A 29 9.03 1.73 -8.40
N ARG A 30 10.28 1.79 -7.92
CA ARG A 30 11.12 0.59 -7.77
C ARG A 30 10.55 -0.45 -6.78
N ILE A 31 9.87 -0.02 -5.72
CA ILE A 31 9.15 -0.94 -4.81
C ILE A 31 8.07 -1.67 -5.60
N VAL A 32 7.29 -0.95 -6.43
CA VAL A 32 6.21 -1.54 -7.24
C VAL A 32 6.74 -2.53 -8.25
N GLU A 33 7.82 -2.21 -8.96
CA GLU A 33 8.46 -3.14 -9.90
C GLU A 33 8.78 -4.49 -9.24
N ARG A 34 9.46 -4.44 -8.09
CA ARG A 34 9.87 -5.62 -7.32
C ARG A 34 8.68 -6.33 -6.67
N PHE A 35 7.69 -5.58 -6.21
CA PHE A 35 6.44 -6.12 -5.67
C PHE A 35 5.71 -6.98 -6.70
N TYR A 36 5.64 -6.52 -7.96
CA TYR A 36 5.06 -7.31 -9.05
C TYR A 36 5.89 -8.52 -9.41
N HIS A 37 7.22 -8.43 -9.41
CA HIS A 37 8.07 -9.60 -9.56
C HIS A 37 7.70 -10.71 -8.55
N TYR A 38 7.51 -10.35 -7.27
CA TYR A 38 7.09 -11.31 -6.25
C TYR A 38 5.67 -11.82 -6.45
N ASN A 39 4.70 -10.95 -6.74
CA ASN A 39 3.31 -11.39 -6.95
C ASN A 39 3.15 -12.34 -8.14
N LEU A 40 3.97 -12.18 -9.18
CA LEU A 40 3.93 -13.01 -10.38
C LEU A 40 4.65 -14.36 -10.18
N THR A 41 5.52 -14.47 -9.18
CA THR A 41 6.29 -15.70 -8.89
C THR A 41 5.75 -16.48 -7.69
N ASP A 42 4.97 -15.85 -6.81
CA ASP A 42 4.34 -16.50 -5.67
C ASP A 42 3.14 -17.36 -6.09
N LYS A 43 3.16 -18.63 -5.67
CA LYS A 43 2.11 -19.62 -5.94
C LYS A 43 0.72 -19.20 -5.45
N ASN A 44 0.65 -18.39 -4.40
CA ASN A 44 -0.61 -17.96 -3.79
C ASN A 44 -1.24 -16.76 -4.50
N THR A 45 -0.47 -16.02 -5.30
CA THR A 45 -0.94 -14.76 -5.91
C THR A 45 -0.89 -14.77 -7.43
N LYS A 46 0.05 -15.49 -8.06
CA LYS A 46 0.31 -15.43 -9.50
C LYS A 46 -0.90 -15.71 -10.39
N LEU A 47 -1.83 -16.55 -9.92
CA LEU A 47 -3.04 -16.92 -10.67
C LEU A 47 -3.96 -15.71 -10.90
N PHE A 48 -4.01 -14.75 -9.97
CA PHE A 48 -4.84 -13.55 -10.10
C PHE A 48 -4.32 -12.56 -11.16
N PHE A 49 -3.08 -12.73 -11.63
CA PHE A 49 -2.43 -11.82 -12.58
C PHE A 49 -2.36 -12.38 -14.01
N GLN A 50 -2.97 -13.53 -14.28
CA GLN A 50 -2.97 -14.12 -15.62
C GLN A 50 -3.70 -13.23 -16.64
N GLY A 51 -3.05 -13.00 -17.79
CA GLY A 51 -3.62 -12.19 -18.87
C GLY A 51 -3.69 -10.69 -18.59
N ILE A 52 -3.13 -10.20 -17.48
CA ILE A 52 -3.07 -8.78 -17.17
C ILE A 52 -1.86 -8.14 -17.86
N ASN A 53 -2.04 -6.94 -18.42
CA ASN A 53 -0.92 -6.09 -18.82
C ASN A 53 -0.19 -5.58 -17.56
N VAL A 54 0.92 -6.25 -17.21
CA VAL A 54 1.70 -5.97 -16.00
C VAL A 54 2.24 -4.55 -15.99
N GLU A 55 2.74 -4.04 -17.12
CA GLU A 55 3.29 -2.67 -17.19
C GLU A 55 2.22 -1.61 -16.88
N ARG A 56 1.03 -1.76 -17.47
CA ARG A 56 -0.12 -0.89 -17.18
C ARG A 56 -0.47 -0.97 -15.70
N LEU A 57 -0.52 -2.18 -15.16
CA LEU A 57 -0.89 -2.43 -13.77
C LEU A 57 0.16 -1.85 -12.80
N GLN A 58 1.45 -1.97 -13.10
CA GLN A 58 2.54 -1.34 -12.34
C GLN A 58 2.38 0.19 -12.31
N ARG A 59 2.18 0.85 -13.45
CA ARG A 59 1.95 2.31 -13.49
C ARG A 59 0.77 2.75 -12.63
N MET A 60 -0.35 2.02 -12.71
CA MET A 60 -1.54 2.29 -11.90
C MET A 60 -1.28 2.09 -10.40
N GLN A 61 -0.58 1.01 -10.02
CA GLN A 61 -0.21 0.76 -8.62
C GLN A 61 0.79 1.79 -8.08
N THR A 62 1.77 2.23 -8.88
CA THR A 62 2.69 3.30 -8.49
C THR A 62 1.94 4.57 -8.11
N ARG A 63 1.00 5.01 -8.97
CA ARG A 63 0.15 6.17 -8.66
C ARG A 63 -0.70 5.96 -7.40
N PHE A 64 -1.23 4.75 -7.20
CA PHE A 64 -1.98 4.41 -6.00
C PHE A 64 -1.13 4.49 -4.74
N LEU A 65 0.07 3.89 -4.74
CA LEU A 65 0.98 3.94 -3.59
C LEU A 65 1.51 5.34 -3.32
N ILE A 66 1.79 6.15 -4.35
CA ILE A 66 2.14 7.56 -4.16
C ILE A 66 1.03 8.30 -3.41
N HIS A 67 -0.23 8.11 -3.81
CA HIS A 67 -1.36 8.71 -3.09
C HIS A 67 -1.47 8.18 -1.66
N LEU A 68 -1.45 6.86 -1.48
CA LEU A 68 -1.60 6.22 -0.18
C LEU A 68 -0.49 6.63 0.80
N LEU A 69 0.77 6.55 0.36
CA LEU A 69 1.94 6.86 1.19
C LEU A 69 2.16 8.36 1.39
N GLY A 70 1.60 9.19 0.49
CA GLY A 70 1.52 10.65 0.62
C GLY A 70 0.34 11.13 1.46
N GLY A 71 -0.43 10.23 2.08
CA GLY A 71 -1.56 10.60 2.95
C GLY A 71 -2.76 11.22 2.22
N LYS A 72 -2.82 11.08 0.89
CA LYS A 72 -3.93 11.59 0.08
C LYS A 72 -5.08 10.58 0.09
N ALA A 73 -6.30 11.09 -0.08
CA ALA A 73 -7.48 10.24 -0.19
C ALA A 73 -7.36 9.29 -1.39
N ILE A 74 -7.70 8.01 -1.18
CA ILE A 74 -7.70 6.99 -2.23
C ILE A 74 -9.12 6.72 -2.76
N ASN A 75 -9.24 6.42 -4.05
CA ASN A 75 -10.53 6.05 -4.65
C ASN A 75 -10.90 4.59 -4.34
N THR A 76 -11.48 4.38 -3.16
CA THR A 76 -11.86 3.04 -2.67
C THR A 76 -12.97 2.39 -3.51
N ARG A 77 -13.80 3.17 -4.22
CA ARG A 77 -14.83 2.65 -5.12
C ARG A 77 -14.22 1.94 -6.32
N LYS A 78 -13.27 2.57 -7.03
CA LYS A 78 -12.57 1.97 -8.16
C LYS A 78 -11.74 0.76 -7.71
N MET A 79 -11.10 0.82 -6.53
CA MET A 79 -10.39 -0.33 -5.96
C MET A 79 -11.32 -1.52 -5.72
N ARG A 80 -12.47 -1.34 -5.05
CA ARG A 80 -13.46 -2.41 -4.85
C ARG A 80 -13.94 -2.98 -6.18
N ALA A 81 -14.25 -2.11 -7.16
CA ALA A 81 -14.72 -2.55 -8.48
C ALA A 81 -13.68 -3.40 -9.22
N ALA A 82 -12.39 -3.05 -9.12
CA ALA A 82 -11.29 -3.80 -9.73
C ALA A 82 -11.15 -5.23 -9.16
N HIS A 83 -11.38 -5.40 -7.85
CA HIS A 83 -11.22 -6.70 -7.18
C HIS A 83 -12.51 -7.52 -7.11
N LYS A 84 -13.69 -6.92 -7.36
CA LYS A 84 -15.01 -7.58 -7.29
C LYS A 84 -15.13 -8.87 -8.11
N ARG A 85 -14.38 -8.98 -9.21
CA ARG A 85 -14.41 -10.15 -10.11
C ARG A 85 -13.55 -11.32 -9.62
N LEU A 86 -12.74 -11.13 -8.58
CA LEU A 86 -11.83 -12.13 -8.03
C LEU A 86 -12.56 -12.93 -6.93
N LEU A 87 -13.36 -13.92 -7.35
CA LEU A 87 -14.29 -14.64 -6.46
C LEU A 87 -13.61 -15.44 -5.34
N ASP A 88 -12.36 -15.87 -5.53
CA ASP A 88 -11.61 -16.66 -4.55
C ASP A 88 -10.67 -15.80 -3.67
N LEU A 89 -10.70 -14.48 -3.81
CA LEU A 89 -9.83 -13.59 -3.04
C LEU A 89 -10.22 -13.60 -1.55
N ASN A 90 -9.25 -13.81 -0.65
CA ASN A 90 -9.48 -13.95 0.79
C ASN A 90 -8.28 -13.38 1.59
N ASP A 91 -8.33 -13.46 2.92
CA ASP A 91 -7.25 -12.96 3.79
C ASP A 91 -5.90 -13.61 3.49
N GLY A 92 -5.86 -14.91 3.23
CA GLY A 92 -4.60 -15.60 2.92
C GLY A 92 -3.96 -15.08 1.64
N HIS A 93 -4.77 -14.75 0.62
CA HIS A 93 -4.29 -14.11 -0.59
C HIS A 93 -3.79 -12.68 -0.32
N PHE A 94 -4.53 -11.90 0.48
CA PHE A 94 -4.10 -10.54 0.83
C PHE A 94 -2.81 -10.54 1.67
N ASP A 95 -2.68 -11.46 2.62
CA ASP A 95 -1.48 -11.64 3.43
C ASP A 95 -0.28 -12.05 2.57
N ALA A 96 -0.48 -12.89 1.55
CA ALA A 96 0.56 -13.24 0.59
C ALA A 96 1.03 -12.00 -0.19
N VAL A 97 0.08 -11.18 -0.67
CA VAL A 97 0.37 -9.89 -1.32
C VAL A 97 1.16 -8.96 -0.38
N LEU A 98 0.74 -8.79 0.88
CA LEU A 98 1.47 -7.98 1.84
C LEU A 98 2.86 -8.53 2.15
N ASN A 99 3.01 -9.85 2.25
CA ASN A 99 4.33 -10.46 2.43
C ASN A 99 5.23 -10.21 1.22
N ASN A 100 4.69 -10.20 0.01
CA ASN A 100 5.43 -9.86 -1.21
C ASN A 100 5.82 -8.37 -1.25
N LEU A 101 4.94 -7.47 -0.81
CA LEU A 101 5.29 -6.05 -0.62
C LEU A 101 6.42 -5.88 0.41
N LYS A 102 6.32 -6.57 1.54
CA LYS A 102 7.34 -6.53 2.60
C LYS A 102 8.70 -7.02 2.11
N LYS A 103 8.74 -8.09 1.30
CA LYS A 103 9.98 -8.55 0.64
C LYS A 103 10.54 -7.46 -0.28
N ALA A 104 9.70 -6.87 -1.13
CA ALA A 104 10.11 -5.81 -2.06
C ALA A 104 10.73 -4.60 -1.34
N VAL A 105 10.12 -4.16 -0.25
CA VAL A 105 10.62 -3.06 0.59
C VAL A 105 11.95 -3.41 1.26
N LYS A 106 12.06 -4.62 1.83
CA LYS A 106 13.29 -5.08 2.51
C LYS A 106 14.48 -5.20 1.57
N ASP A 107 14.27 -5.73 0.38
CA ASP A 107 15.30 -5.88 -0.66
C ASP A 107 15.91 -4.54 -1.08
N MET A 108 15.18 -3.43 -0.88
CA MET A 108 15.65 -2.08 -1.18
C MET A 108 16.41 -1.43 0.00
N GLY A 109 16.68 -2.19 1.07
CA GLY A 109 17.39 -1.70 2.24
C GLY A 109 16.60 -0.64 3.04
N ILE A 110 15.28 -0.59 2.88
CA ILE A 110 14.43 0.34 3.63
C ILE A 110 14.41 -0.08 5.10
N SER A 111 14.51 0.92 5.99
CA SER A 111 14.60 0.68 7.44
C SER A 111 13.38 -0.10 7.96
N ARG A 112 13.58 -0.82 9.08
CA ARG A 112 12.50 -1.60 9.71
C ARG A 112 11.30 -0.73 10.09
N ASP A 113 11.56 0.46 10.65
CA ASP A 113 10.52 1.42 11.02
C ASP A 113 9.69 1.85 9.80
N LEU A 114 10.36 2.32 8.74
CA LEU A 114 9.67 2.76 7.54
C LEU A 114 8.94 1.61 6.84
N THR A 115 9.51 0.41 6.87
CA THR A 115 8.82 -0.81 6.40
C THR A 115 7.52 -1.02 7.16
N GLN A 116 7.53 -0.93 8.49
CA GLN A 116 6.32 -1.12 9.30
C GLN A 116 5.25 -0.07 8.98
N ARG A 117 5.65 1.18 8.76
CA ARG A 117 4.75 2.26 8.34
C ARG A 117 4.12 1.99 6.97
N ILE A 118 4.91 1.54 5.99
CA ILE A 118 4.41 1.15 4.66
C ILE A 118 3.40 -0.01 4.77
N MET A 119 3.74 -1.04 5.55
CA MET A 119 2.87 -2.19 5.75
C MET A 119 1.55 -1.80 6.43
N ALA A 120 1.61 -0.93 7.44
CA ALA A 120 0.42 -0.41 8.12
C ALA A 120 -0.47 0.39 7.15
N ALA A 121 0.11 1.24 6.30
CA ALA A 121 -0.63 1.96 5.28
C ALA A 121 -1.30 1.01 4.27
N ALA A 122 -0.59 0.00 3.78
CA ALA A 122 -1.13 -1.00 2.86
C ALA A 122 -2.26 -1.84 3.49
N GLU A 123 -2.14 -2.19 4.77
CA GLU A 123 -3.14 -2.95 5.53
C GLU A 123 -4.50 -2.24 5.58
N THR A 124 -4.53 -0.90 5.59
CA THR A 124 -5.78 -0.11 5.59
C THR A 124 -6.69 -0.37 4.38
N THR A 125 -6.14 -0.98 3.32
CA THR A 125 -6.87 -1.27 2.08
C THR A 125 -7.57 -2.62 2.09
N ARG A 126 -7.33 -3.47 3.10
CA ARG A 126 -7.78 -4.87 3.14
C ARG A 126 -9.27 -5.02 2.90
N ASP A 127 -10.09 -4.30 3.66
CA ASP A 127 -11.54 -4.46 3.59
C ASP A 127 -12.11 -4.04 2.23
N ASP A 128 -11.44 -3.12 1.54
CA ASP A 128 -11.87 -2.69 0.22
C ASP A 128 -11.38 -3.62 -0.88
N VAL A 129 -10.18 -4.18 -0.75
CA VAL A 129 -9.69 -5.21 -1.66
C VAL A 129 -10.54 -6.48 -1.53
N LEU A 130 -10.92 -6.85 -0.31
CA LEU A 130 -11.75 -8.02 -0.01
C LEU A 130 -13.25 -7.77 -0.11
N GLY A 131 -13.67 -6.55 -0.46
CA GLY A 131 -15.10 -6.22 -0.67
C GLY A 131 -15.97 -6.31 0.59
N ARG A 132 -15.38 -6.15 1.78
CA ARG A 132 -16.06 -6.23 3.09
C ARG A 132 -16.80 -4.95 3.45
N THR A 133 -16.33 -3.80 2.97
CA THR A 133 -17.02 -2.53 3.17
C THR A 133 -18.20 -2.44 2.19
N PRO A 134 -19.46 -2.29 2.68
CA PRO A 134 -20.59 -2.06 1.80
C PRO A 134 -20.37 -0.81 0.93
N LEU A 135 -20.63 -0.91 -0.37
CA LEU A 135 -20.65 0.29 -1.21
C LEU A 135 -21.72 1.25 -0.66
N PRO A 136 -21.40 2.54 -0.45
CA PRO A 136 -22.44 3.50 -0.09
C PRO A 136 -23.51 3.50 -1.17
N LYS A 137 -24.77 3.31 -0.75
CA LYS A 137 -25.93 3.39 -1.64
C LYS A 137 -26.01 4.84 -2.14
N HIS A 138 -25.76 5.03 -3.43
CA HIS A 138 -25.81 6.31 -4.14
C HIS A 138 -24.66 7.28 -3.79
N GLN A 139 -23.79 7.53 -4.76
CA GLN A 139 -22.90 8.69 -4.79
C GLN A 139 -22.85 9.15 -6.24
N PRO A 140 -22.96 10.46 -6.51
CA PRO A 140 -22.94 10.98 -7.88
C PRO A 140 -21.62 10.60 -8.56
N VAL A 141 -21.74 10.28 -9.86
CA VAL A 141 -20.63 10.02 -10.76
C VAL A 141 -19.97 11.35 -11.08
N ASP A 142 -19.07 11.80 -10.21
CA ASP A 142 -18.16 12.88 -10.60
C ASP A 142 -17.08 12.26 -11.50
N ASP A 143 -17.36 12.35 -12.80
CA ASP A 143 -16.48 12.05 -13.91
C ASP A 143 -15.25 12.97 -13.85
N LEU A 144 -14.29 12.63 -12.99
CA LEU A 144 -12.90 13.05 -13.14
C LEU A 144 -12.06 11.81 -13.36
N ASP A 145 -12.06 11.45 -14.64
CA ASP A 145 -11.13 10.52 -15.27
C ASP A 145 -9.70 11.02 -15.11
N PHE A 146 -8.90 10.24 -14.39
CA PHE A 146 -7.47 10.15 -14.69
C PHE A 146 -7.22 8.77 -15.30
N VAL A 147 -7.05 8.80 -16.62
CA VAL A 147 -6.47 7.77 -17.49
C VAL A 147 -5.10 7.33 -16.98
#